data_AF-A0A3D3KNM7-F1
#
_entry.id   AF-A0A3D3KNM7-F1
#
_cell.length_a   1.000
_cell.length_b   1.000
_cell.length_c   1.000
_cell.angle_alpha   90.00
_cell.angle_beta   90.00
_cell.angle_gamma   90.00
#
_symmetry.space_group_name_H-M   'P 1'
#
loop_
_entity.id
_entity.type
_entity.pdbx_description
1 polymer ?
#
loop_
_entity_poly.entity_id
_entity_poly.type
_entity_poly.pdbx_seq_one_letter_code
_entity_poly.pdbx_strand_id
1 'polypeptide(L)'
;MLHFMLDFVGLILSSVALTFVLSAKRNGKLKNVNKAIFFLALDIGIEVVEDAVRWLKKITFTADGVTLEIVTLTLTILALYYVVSAKDKKKVEPLNVGSWCIGCVVLAEFLEMVLPFAFGI
;
A
#
# COMPACT_ATOMS: atom_id res chain seq x y z
N MET A 1 -12.19 15.54 1.86
CA MET A 1 -11.03 16.23 1.25
C MET A 1 -9.71 15.73 1.80
N LEU A 2 -9.46 15.75 3.13
CA LEU A 2 -8.21 15.20 3.67
C LEU A 2 -8.04 13.69 3.39
N HIS A 3 -9.06 12.87 3.67
CA HIS A 3 -9.07 11.42 3.39
C HIS A 3 -8.74 11.10 1.92
N PHE A 4 -9.54 11.65 1.01
CA PHE A 4 -9.27 11.56 -0.43
C PHE A 4 -7.84 11.99 -0.86
N MET A 5 -7.24 12.98 -0.20
CA MET A 5 -5.85 13.36 -0.49
C MET A 5 -4.86 12.32 0.03
N LEU A 6 -5.12 11.70 1.19
CA LEU A 6 -4.28 10.64 1.75
C LEU A 6 -4.41 9.36 0.93
N ASP A 7 -5.62 8.92 0.57
CA ASP A 7 -5.87 7.78 -0.33
C ASP A 7 -5.14 7.95 -1.67
N PHE A 8 -5.18 9.16 -2.25
CA PHE A 8 -4.46 9.46 -3.49
C PHE A 8 -2.94 9.43 -3.33
N VAL A 9 -2.43 9.86 -2.18
CA VAL A 9 -1.00 9.77 -1.88
C VAL A 9 -0.59 8.31 -1.68
N GLY A 10 -1.38 7.50 -0.96
CA GLY A 10 -1.20 6.05 -0.85
C GLY A 10 -1.08 5.41 -2.23
N LEU A 11 -2.07 5.67 -3.10
CA LEU A 11 -2.08 5.19 -4.49
C LEU A 11 -0.78 5.49 -5.26
N ILE A 12 -0.25 6.70 -5.09
CA ILE A 12 1.03 7.09 -5.70
C ILE A 12 2.19 6.30 -5.09
N LEU A 13 2.27 6.22 -3.76
CA LEU A 13 3.36 5.53 -3.06
C LEU A 13 3.38 4.04 -3.42
N SER A 14 2.22 3.38 -3.40
CA SER A 14 2.00 1.99 -3.75
C SER A 14 2.37 1.70 -5.20
N SER A 15 1.97 2.57 -6.13
CA SER A 15 2.33 2.48 -7.55
C SER A 15 3.84 2.65 -7.79
N VAL A 16 4.48 3.57 -7.07
CA VAL A 16 5.92 3.80 -7.13
C VAL A 16 6.68 2.62 -6.53
N ALA A 17 6.21 2.07 -5.40
CA ALA A 17 6.77 0.87 -4.78
C ALA A 17 6.71 -0.32 -5.75
N LEU A 18 5.56 -0.53 -6.42
CA LEU A 18 5.39 -1.58 -7.42
C LEU A 18 6.40 -1.43 -8.55
N THR A 19 6.57 -0.22 -9.07
CA THR A 19 7.55 0.09 -10.13
C THR A 19 8.97 -0.29 -9.70
N PHE A 20 9.35 0.00 -8.46
CA PHE A 20 10.66 -0.38 -7.94
C PHE A 20 10.81 -1.89 -7.75
N VAL A 21 9.79 -2.60 -7.27
CA VAL A 21 9.82 -4.06 -7.16
C VAL A 21 9.94 -4.71 -8.54
N LEU A 22 9.15 -4.29 -9.52
CA LEU A 22 9.23 -4.80 -10.90
C LEU A 22 10.60 -4.52 -11.52
N SER A 23 11.17 -3.34 -11.29
CA SER A 23 12.52 -3.02 -11.73
C SER A 23 13.60 -3.85 -11.01
N ALA A 24 13.41 -4.14 -9.72
CA ALA A 24 14.31 -5.00 -8.95
C ALA A 24 14.27 -6.44 -9.48
N LYS A 25 13.10 -6.96 -9.83
CA LYS A 25 12.92 -8.28 -10.46
C LYS A 25 13.67 -8.37 -11.79
N ARG A 26 13.57 -7.35 -12.64
CA ARG A 26 14.20 -7.36 -13.97
C ARG A 26 15.72 -7.21 -13.92
N ASN A 27 16.22 -6.35 -13.03
CA ASN A 27 17.63 -5.91 -13.07
C ASN A 27 18.47 -6.45 -11.90
N GLY A 28 17.88 -7.17 -10.94
CA GLY A 28 18.58 -7.70 -9.74
C GLY A 28 19.17 -6.62 -8.81
N LYS A 29 18.77 -5.35 -8.96
CA LYS A 29 19.39 -4.23 -8.23
C LYS A 29 18.81 -4.11 -6.82
N LEU A 30 19.62 -4.42 -5.81
CA LEU A 30 19.29 -4.26 -4.39
C LEU A 30 18.83 -2.85 -4.01
N LYS A 31 19.37 -1.82 -4.69
CA LYS A 31 18.96 -0.42 -4.51
C LYS A 31 17.45 -0.22 -4.77
N ASN A 32 16.89 -0.92 -5.75
CA ASN A 32 15.47 -0.83 -6.06
C ASN A 32 14.60 -1.54 -5.00
N VAL A 33 15.09 -2.64 -4.42
CA VAL A 33 14.43 -3.31 -3.29
C VAL A 33 14.36 -2.37 -2.08
N ASN A 34 15.46 -1.70 -1.73
CA ASN A 34 15.46 -0.72 -0.63
C ASN A 34 14.51 0.45 -0.87
N LYS A 35 14.40 0.93 -2.11
CA LYS A 35 13.42 1.98 -2.46
C LYS A 35 11.99 1.47 -2.28
N ALA A 36 11.68 0.28 -2.78
CA ALA A 36 10.35 -0.32 -2.59
C ALA A 36 9.99 -0.45 -1.10
N ILE A 37 10.92 -0.93 -0.26
CA ILE A 37 10.76 -1.00 1.20
C ILE A 37 10.44 0.38 1.78
N PHE A 38 11.17 1.42 1.37
CA PHE A 38 10.95 2.78 1.84
C PHE A 38 9.55 3.30 1.48
N PHE A 39 9.11 3.12 0.23
CA PHE A 39 7.77 3.56 -0.20
C PHE A 39 6.66 2.80 0.50
N LEU A 40 6.78 1.48 0.69
CA LEU A 40 5.80 0.69 1.46
C LEU A 40 5.75 1.07 2.93
N ALA A 41 6.90 1.42 3.53
CA ALA A 41 6.92 1.90 4.91
C ALA A 41 6.26 3.28 5.07
N LEU A 42 6.43 4.17 4.07
CA LEU A 42 5.71 5.44 4.04
C LEU A 42 4.20 5.23 3.90
N ASP A 43 3.80 4.30 3.02
CA ASP A 43 2.40 3.96 2.77
C ASP A 43 1.70 3.46 4.04
N ILE A 44 2.29 2.50 4.75
CA ILE A 44 1.84 2.07 6.09
C ILE A 44 1.75 3.25 7.06
N GLY A 45 2.71 4.17 7.00
CA GLY A 45 2.71 5.37 7.84
C GLY A 45 1.52 6.29 7.57
N ILE A 46 1.10 6.42 6.30
CA ILE A 46 -0.07 7.21 5.93
C ILE A 46 -1.34 6.56 6.44
N GLU A 47 -1.52 5.26 6.19
CA GLU A 47 -2.67 4.47 6.68
C GLU A 47 -2.85 4.61 8.19
N VAL A 48 -1.76 4.42 8.96
CA VAL A 48 -1.81 4.55 10.42
C VAL A 48 -2.14 5.97 10.89
N VAL A 49 -1.63 6.99 10.20
CA VAL A 49 -1.94 8.40 10.52
C VAL A 49 -3.39 8.72 10.18
N GLU A 50 -3.88 8.22 9.06
CA GLU A 50 -5.28 8.36 8.66
C GLU A 50 -6.22 7.77 9.70
N ASP A 51 -5.98 6.52 10.09
CA ASP A 51 -6.73 5.84 11.14
C ASP A 51 -6.70 6.64 12.45
N ALA A 52 -5.51 7.06 12.89
CA ALA A 52 -5.37 7.84 14.12
C ALA A 52 -6.16 9.16 14.07
N VAL A 53 -6.13 9.87 12.93
CA VAL A 53 -6.89 11.12 12.74
C VAL A 53 -8.39 10.86 12.76
N ARG A 54 -8.87 9.76 12.16
CA ARG A 54 -10.29 9.37 12.14
C ARG A 54 -10.79 9.05 13.55
N TRP A 55 -10.01 8.29 14.31
CA TRP A 55 -10.28 7.99 15.73
C TRP A 55 -10.35 9.25 16.58
N LEU A 56 -9.38 10.16 16.44
CA LEU A 56 -9.35 11.43 17.17
C LEU A 56 -10.56 12.33 16.86
N LYS A 57 -11.05 12.31 15.62
CA LYS A 57 -12.21 13.10 15.18
C LYS A 57 -13.57 12.44 15.45
N LYS A 58 -13.62 11.23 16.03
CA LYS A 58 -14.85 10.47 16.27
C LYS A 58 -15.73 10.31 15.02
N ILE A 59 -15.11 10.14 13.86
CA ILE A 59 -15.83 9.95 12.61
C ILE A 59 -16.49 8.56 12.66
N THR A 60 -17.81 8.49 12.43
CA THR A 60 -18.55 7.22 12.39
C THR A 60 -18.11 6.38 11.19
N PHE A 61 -17.65 5.17 11.48
CA PHE A 61 -17.25 4.19 10.48
C PHE A 61 -18.46 3.60 9.76
N THR A 62 -18.40 3.54 8.43
CA THR A 62 -19.19 2.56 7.68
C THR A 62 -18.46 1.22 7.72
N ALA A 63 -19.20 0.12 7.87
CA ALA A 63 -18.60 -1.22 7.96
C ALA A 63 -17.75 -1.56 6.71
N ASP A 64 -18.14 -1.05 5.55
CA ASP A 64 -17.44 -1.27 4.28
C ASP A 64 -16.10 -0.52 4.21
N GLY A 65 -16.05 0.73 4.71
CA GLY A 65 -14.83 1.54 4.74
C GLY A 65 -13.75 0.95 5.65
N VAL A 66 -14.14 0.50 6.86
CA VAL A 66 -13.22 -0.15 7.80
C VAL A 66 -12.66 -1.46 7.25
N THR A 67 -13.49 -2.22 6.53
CA THR A 67 -13.07 -3.49 5.97
C THR A 67 -12.01 -3.27 4.87
N LEU A 68 -12.18 -2.23 4.04
CA LEU A 68 -11.25 -1.93 2.96
C LEU A 68 -9.91 -1.40 3.53
N GLU A 69 -9.95 -0.47 4.48
CA GLU A 69 -8.75 0.07 5.17
C GLU A 69 -7.91 -1.03 5.84
N ILE A 70 -8.55 -1.94 6.59
CA ILE A 70 -7.85 -3.06 7.22
C ILE A 70 -7.23 -3.98 6.17
N VAL A 71 -7.93 -4.22 5.06
CA VAL A 71 -7.41 -5.05 3.95
C VAL A 71 -6.22 -4.37 3.28
N THR A 72 -6.29 -3.07 3.00
CA THR A 72 -5.22 -2.27 2.40
C THR A 72 -3.98 -2.32 3.30
N LEU A 73 -4.12 -1.97 4.59
CA LEU A 73 -3.02 -2.01 5.56
C LEU A 73 -2.40 -3.42 5.68
N THR A 74 -3.23 -4.47 5.75
CA THR A 74 -2.75 -5.85 5.85
C THR A 74 -1.95 -6.26 4.62
N LEU A 75 -2.44 -5.93 3.41
CA LEU A 75 -1.76 -6.21 2.15
C LEU A 75 -0.44 -5.45 2.04
N THR A 76 -0.38 -4.19 2.48
CA THR A 76 0.85 -3.39 2.47
C THR A 76 1.89 -3.96 3.43
N ILE A 77 1.50 -4.42 4.62
CA ILE A 77 2.39 -5.09 5.58
C ILE A 77 2.93 -6.41 5.00
N LEU A 78 2.06 -7.22 4.39
CA LEU A 78 2.45 -8.47 3.71
C LEU A 78 3.42 -8.20 2.56
N ALA A 79 3.13 -7.20 1.73
CA ALA A 79 4.04 -6.76 0.67
C ALA A 79 5.42 -6.40 1.22
N LEU A 80 5.46 -5.58 2.28
CA LEU A 80 6.69 -5.18 2.95
C LEU A 80 7.48 -6.39 3.46
N TYR A 81 6.80 -7.32 4.14
CA TYR A 81 7.42 -8.55 4.65
C TYR A 81 8.10 -9.34 3.53
N TYR A 82 7.41 -9.56 2.40
CA TYR A 82 7.97 -10.33 1.29
C TYR A 82 9.10 -9.60 0.58
N VAL A 83 9.03 -8.28 0.41
CA VAL A 83 10.10 -7.48 -0.19
C VAL A 83 11.34 -7.44 0.72
N VAL A 84 11.17 -7.34 2.03
CA VAL A 84 12.27 -7.48 3.01
C VAL A 84 12.85 -8.90 2.96
N SER A 85 12.01 -9.92 2.92
CA SER A 85 12.47 -11.32 2.83
C SER A 85 13.28 -11.58 1.55
N ALA A 86 12.90 -10.96 0.42
CA ALA A 86 13.67 -11.02 -0.82
C ALA A 86 15.07 -10.42 -0.66
N LYS A 87 15.16 -9.29 0.05
CA LYS A 87 16.43 -8.61 0.34
C LYS A 87 17.35 -9.52 1.15
N ASP A 88 16.84 -10.10 2.23
CA ASP A 88 17.64 -10.88 3.19
C ASP A 88 18.05 -12.22 2.61
N LYS A 89 17.12 -12.93 1.96
CA LYS A 89 17.36 -14.25 1.37
C LYS A 89 18.02 -14.18 0.00
N LYS A 90 18.11 -12.99 -0.61
CA LYS A 90 18.56 -12.76 -2.00
C LYS A 90 17.83 -13.65 -3.02
N LYS A 91 16.55 -13.93 -2.78
CA LYS A 91 15.70 -14.76 -3.64
C LYS A 91 14.71 -13.89 -4.41
N VAL A 92 14.42 -14.28 -5.65
CA VAL A 92 13.46 -13.57 -6.52
C VAL A 92 12.01 -13.94 -6.18
N GLU A 93 11.77 -15.16 -5.70
CA GLU A 93 10.42 -15.66 -5.40
C GLU A 93 9.63 -14.79 -4.41
N PRO A 94 10.20 -14.28 -3.30
CA PRO A 94 9.49 -13.33 -2.44
C PRO A 94 9.15 -12.01 -3.15
N LEU A 95 9.92 -11.57 -4.16
CA LEU A 95 9.55 -10.39 -4.96
C LEU A 95 8.34 -10.66 -5.87
N ASN A 96 8.06 -11.91 -6.25
CA ASN A 96 6.84 -12.25 -6.99
C ASN A 96 5.61 -12.05 -6.12
N VAL A 97 5.63 -12.63 -4.92
CA VAL A 97 4.53 -12.51 -3.95
C VAL A 97 4.38 -11.04 -3.54
N GLY A 98 5.49 -10.37 -3.21
CA GLY A 98 5.51 -8.95 -2.90
C GLY A 98 4.90 -8.09 -4.02
N SER A 99 5.29 -8.33 -5.29
CA SER A 99 4.70 -7.58 -6.41
C SER A 99 3.19 -7.80 -6.58
N TRP A 100 2.70 -9.00 -6.26
CA TRP A 100 1.29 -9.31 -6.33
C TRP A 100 0.52 -8.61 -5.21
N CYS A 101 1.03 -8.67 -3.97
CA CYS A 101 0.45 -7.92 -2.84
C CYS A 101 0.37 -6.42 -3.12
N ILE A 102 1.45 -5.80 -3.62
CA ILE A 102 1.43 -4.36 -3.95
C ILE A 102 0.43 -4.07 -5.08
N GLY A 103 0.31 -4.97 -6.07
CA GLY A 103 -0.73 -4.83 -7.09
C GLY A 103 -2.16 -4.84 -6.51
N CYS A 104 -2.41 -5.65 -5.47
CA CYS A 104 -3.67 -5.63 -4.75
C CYS A 104 -3.88 -4.36 -3.93
N VAL A 105 -2.83 -3.82 -3.28
CA VAL A 105 -2.87 -2.52 -2.57
C VAL A 105 -3.28 -1.41 -3.53
N VAL A 106 -2.60 -1.30 -4.68
CA VAL A 106 -2.91 -0.29 -5.72
C VAL A 106 -4.37 -0.41 -6.19
N LEU A 107 -4.90 -1.63 -6.30
CA LEU A 107 -6.30 -1.84 -6.66
C LEU A 107 -7.25 -1.42 -5.53
N ALA A 108 -6.91 -1.72 -4.28
CA ALA A 108 -7.72 -1.36 -3.11
C ALA A 108 -7.81 0.16 -2.93
N GLU A 109 -6.67 0.87 -2.97
CA GLU A 109 -6.62 2.33 -2.89
C GLU A 109 -7.37 3.00 -4.06
N PHE A 110 -7.27 2.42 -5.27
CA PHE A 110 -8.04 2.90 -6.41
C PHE A 110 -9.55 2.72 -6.19
N LEU A 111 -9.98 1.61 -5.58
CA LEU A 111 -11.38 1.39 -5.24
C LEU A 111 -11.84 2.35 -4.14
N GLU A 112 -11.04 2.58 -3.09
CA GLU A 112 -11.32 3.58 -2.06
C GLU A 112 -11.52 4.97 -2.66
N MET A 113 -10.71 5.33 -3.66
CA MET A 113 -10.88 6.58 -4.38
C MET A 113 -12.15 6.64 -5.25
N VAL A 114 -12.54 5.55 -5.92
CA VAL A 114 -13.61 5.58 -6.94
C VAL A 114 -14.99 5.31 -6.36
N LEU A 115 -15.10 4.44 -5.34
CA LEU A 115 -16.37 4.03 -4.75
C LEU A 115 -17.22 5.23 -4.24
N PRO A 116 -16.66 6.25 -3.57
CA PRO A 116 -17.43 7.42 -3.16
C PRO A 116 -18.09 8.15 -4.34
N PHE A 117 -17.39 8.27 -5.48
CA PHE A 117 -17.93 8.93 -6.69
C PHE A 117 -18.96 8.06 -7.42
N ALA A 118 -18.76 6.74 -7.45
CA ALA A 118 -19.66 5.81 -8.12
C ALA A 118 -21.00 5.66 -7.38
N PHE A 119 -20.97 5.74 -6.04
CA PHE A 119 -22.15 5.54 -5.19
C PHE A 119 -22.72 6.84 -4.59
N GLY A 120 -22.12 8.00 -4.88
CA GLY A 120 -22.61 9.32 -4.46
C GLY A 120 -22.55 9.53 -2.94
N ILE A 121 -21.55 8.94 -2.28
CA ILE A 121 -21.30 9.02 -0.83
C ILE A 121 -20.27 10.12 -0.55
#